data_AF-A0A818AZK5-F1
#
_entry.id   AF-A0A818AZK5-F1
#
_cell.length_a   1.000
_cell.length_b   1.000
_cell.length_c   1.000
_cell.angle_alpha   90.00
_cell.angle_beta   90.00
_cell.angle_gamma   90.00
#
_symmetry.space_group_name_H-M   'P 1'
#
loop_
_entity.id
_entity.type
_entity.pdbx_description
1 polymer ?
#
loop_
_entity_poly.entity_id
_entity_poly.type
_entity_poly.pdbx_seq_one_letter_code
_entity_poly.pdbx_strand_id
1 'polypeptide(L)'
;MKSALKTIQTTVTESIKDLIGGDKEDKSNEQNSSVITDKLTSSESNVTSKASKPRGSGPKLISIRDIPMLENVQEVKKIFNRHLHFTIVKDRDIAGDRDYYTSIAYTVRDHLVGRWIRTNQYHFENDEKRVYYLSLEFHMGRALSNCLINLGIENTVDEALYQMGLNIEELEELEPDGALGNGGLGRLAACFLDSMATLGLAGYGYGLRYDYGIFAQRIKNGYQDEYPENWLKFPNPWEIGRPEHHVPIQFYGKIVNDENGKKKWIDTEIIYAMPYDSPIPGYNNNIVNTLRLWSAKARGEFNFQLFNAGDYIRAVAEESLAENITRVLYPNDNFDKGKILRLKQEYFLVSASLQDIIRRFKNSKLFSNRNKKIDFTYFPEKIAIQLNDTHPTLTIVELMRLLIDEENLEWNQAFDITTKTVAYTNHTLLPEALERWPIEMFENLLPRHFDIITDINSHHLNLVRKKWPNDEERVKRMSIIDNEQQVRI
;
A
#
# COMPACT_ATOMS: atom_id res chain seq x y z
N MET A 1 -15.89 19.85 -12.62
CA MET A 1 -15.33 18.85 -11.67
C MET A 1 -16.26 17.65 -11.46
N LYS A 2 -17.50 17.79 -10.99
CA LYS A 2 -18.46 16.68 -10.75
C LYS A 2 -18.71 15.75 -11.97
N SER A 3 -18.77 16.30 -13.18
CA SER A 3 -18.92 15.51 -14.43
C SER A 3 -17.66 14.70 -14.79
N ALA A 4 -16.47 15.26 -14.57
CA ALA A 4 -15.20 14.59 -14.85
C ALA A 4 -14.92 13.46 -13.86
N LEU A 5 -15.23 13.67 -12.57
CA LEU A 5 -15.19 12.62 -11.54
C LEU A 5 -16.09 11.44 -11.90
N LYS A 6 -17.32 11.70 -12.36
CA LYS A 6 -18.28 10.66 -12.74
C LYS A 6 -17.81 9.84 -13.95
N THR A 7 -17.23 10.49 -14.97
CA THR A 7 -16.68 9.78 -16.14
C THR A 7 -15.46 8.94 -15.78
N ILE A 8 -14.54 9.46 -14.96
CA ILE A 8 -13.39 8.70 -14.45
C ILE A 8 -13.87 7.50 -13.64
N GLN A 9 -14.86 7.70 -12.75
CA GLN A 9 -15.42 6.65 -11.91
C GLN A 9 -16.06 5.52 -12.74
N THR A 10 -16.74 5.82 -13.86
CA THR A 10 -17.31 4.80 -14.76
C THR A 10 -16.23 3.97 -15.46
N THR A 11 -15.22 4.63 -16.04
CA THR A 11 -14.12 3.93 -16.74
C THR A 11 -13.28 3.07 -15.78
N VAL A 12 -13.01 3.60 -14.58
CA VAL A 12 -12.33 2.89 -13.50
C VAL A 12 -13.14 1.67 -13.04
N THR A 13 -14.46 1.80 -12.93
CA THR A 13 -15.34 0.71 -12.48
C THR A 13 -15.37 -0.45 -13.48
N GLU A 14 -15.32 -0.18 -14.78
CA GLU A 14 -15.25 -1.20 -15.82
C GLU A 14 -13.92 -1.98 -15.77
N SER A 15 -12.78 -1.28 -15.63
CA SER A 15 -11.47 -1.94 -15.48
C SER A 15 -11.36 -2.78 -14.20
N ILE A 16 -12.00 -2.35 -13.11
CA ILE A 16 -12.08 -3.13 -11.88
C ILE A 16 -12.94 -4.39 -12.07
N LYS A 17 -14.06 -4.32 -12.81
CA LYS A 17 -14.90 -5.50 -13.11
C LYS A 17 -14.15 -6.57 -13.90
N ASP A 18 -13.26 -6.16 -14.80
CA ASP A 18 -12.38 -7.08 -15.52
C ASP A 18 -11.34 -7.75 -14.59
N LEU A 19 -10.84 -7.01 -13.58
CA LEU A 19 -9.89 -7.52 -12.58
C LEU A 19 -10.48 -8.58 -11.64
N ILE A 20 -11.77 -8.52 -11.35
CA ILE A 20 -12.48 -9.52 -10.52
C ILE A 20 -13.09 -10.67 -11.33
N GLY A 21 -12.94 -10.66 -12.67
CA GLY A 21 -13.44 -11.70 -13.56
C GLY A 21 -14.97 -11.74 -13.63
N GLY A 22 -15.56 -10.81 -14.37
CA GLY A 22 -17.02 -10.67 -14.44
C GLY A 22 -17.59 -10.58 -15.85
N ASP A 23 -17.67 -11.71 -16.56
CA ASP A 23 -18.73 -11.94 -17.56
C ASP A 23 -19.83 -12.77 -16.89
N LYS A 24 -20.66 -12.09 -16.10
CA LYS A 24 -22.02 -12.50 -15.71
C LYS A 24 -22.70 -11.25 -15.14
N GLU A 25 -23.65 -10.72 -15.90
CA GLU A 25 -24.63 -9.75 -15.40
C GLU A 25 -25.39 -10.38 -14.23
N ASP A 26 -24.92 -10.14 -13.02
CA ASP A 26 -25.64 -10.51 -11.81
C ASP A 26 -26.30 -9.24 -11.25
N LYS A 27 -27.62 -9.15 -11.40
CA LYS A 27 -28.49 -8.07 -10.88
C LYS A 27 -28.53 -8.01 -9.34
N SER A 28 -27.59 -8.66 -8.67
CA SER A 28 -27.45 -8.80 -7.22
C SER A 28 -26.64 -7.66 -6.58
N ASN A 29 -25.83 -6.91 -7.34
CA ASN A 29 -24.94 -5.90 -6.76
C ASN A 29 -25.61 -4.60 -6.26
N GLU A 30 -26.71 -4.15 -6.89
CA GLU A 30 -27.46 -2.99 -6.37
C GLU A 30 -28.21 -3.33 -5.06
N GLN A 31 -28.71 -4.56 -4.94
CA GLN A 31 -29.34 -5.05 -3.69
C GLN A 31 -28.28 -5.37 -2.61
N ASN A 32 -27.07 -5.79 -2.97
CA ASN A 32 -26.02 -6.01 -1.98
C ASN A 32 -25.50 -4.71 -1.36
N SER A 33 -25.43 -3.60 -2.11
CA SER A 33 -24.99 -2.31 -1.56
C SER A 33 -25.98 -1.75 -0.52
N SER A 34 -27.29 -1.91 -0.75
CA SER A 34 -28.33 -1.53 0.22
C SER A 34 -28.36 -2.47 1.44
N VAL A 35 -28.14 -3.78 1.23
CA VAL A 35 -28.05 -4.75 2.33
C VAL A 35 -26.78 -4.58 3.17
N ILE A 36 -25.66 -4.13 2.59
CA ILE A 36 -24.43 -3.81 3.33
C ILE A 36 -24.61 -2.55 4.18
N THR A 37 -25.27 -1.52 3.64
CA THR A 37 -25.60 -0.30 4.40
C THR A 37 -26.59 -0.59 5.53
N ASP A 38 -27.60 -1.43 5.32
CA ASP A 38 -28.56 -1.83 6.36
C ASP A 38 -27.95 -2.74 7.43
N LYS A 39 -27.02 -3.65 7.09
CA LYS A 39 -26.35 -4.52 8.07
C LYS A 39 -25.31 -3.79 8.93
N LEU A 40 -24.73 -2.71 8.43
CA LEU A 40 -23.81 -1.85 9.20
C LEU A 40 -24.56 -0.89 10.14
N THR A 41 -25.85 -0.62 9.90
CA THR A 41 -26.71 0.26 10.71
C THR A 41 -27.63 -0.50 11.67
N SER A 42 -28.08 -1.71 11.34
CA SER A 42 -29.01 -2.49 12.16
C SER A 42 -28.33 -3.61 12.97
N SER A 43 -27.88 -3.28 14.18
CA SER A 43 -27.58 -4.29 15.21
C SER A 43 -28.39 -4.01 16.47
N GLU A 44 -29.71 -4.13 16.37
CA GLU A 44 -30.60 -4.07 17.52
C GLU A 44 -30.72 -5.44 18.22
N SER A 45 -30.62 -5.37 19.54
CA SER A 45 -30.50 -6.47 20.48
C SER A 45 -31.80 -7.20 20.76
N ASN A 46 -31.73 -8.53 20.94
CA ASN A 46 -32.62 -9.26 21.84
C ASN A 46 -31.80 -10.27 22.65
N VAL A 47 -31.55 -9.98 23.93
CA VAL A 47 -31.09 -10.99 24.90
C VAL A 47 -31.81 -10.76 26.24
N THR A 48 -32.62 -11.74 26.62
CA THR A 48 -33.17 -11.88 27.97
C THR A 48 -32.48 -13.00 28.74
N SER A 49 -32.20 -12.66 30.01
CA SER A 49 -32.03 -13.52 31.19
C SER A 49 -30.67 -14.17 31.50
N LYS A 50 -30.38 -14.14 32.81
CA LYS A 50 -29.12 -14.33 33.54
C LYS A 50 -28.81 -15.82 33.81
N ALA A 51 -27.52 -16.17 33.79
CA ALA A 51 -26.93 -17.14 34.73
C ALA A 51 -25.41 -16.88 34.87
N SER A 52 -24.92 -16.92 36.12
CA SER A 52 -23.54 -16.66 36.53
C SER A 52 -22.58 -17.84 36.27
N LYS A 53 -21.44 -17.60 35.62
CA LYS A 53 -20.28 -18.53 35.52
C LYS A 53 -18.92 -17.77 35.44
N PRO A 54 -17.78 -18.43 35.75
CA PRO A 54 -16.63 -17.83 36.44
C PRO A 54 -15.65 -17.06 35.53
N ARG A 55 -14.76 -16.28 36.17
CA ARG A 55 -13.75 -15.41 35.54
C ARG A 55 -12.75 -16.22 34.68
N GLY A 56 -12.87 -16.07 33.37
CA GLY A 56 -11.91 -16.53 32.36
C GLY A 56 -12.56 -16.48 30.98
N SER A 57 -12.01 -15.68 30.05
CA SER A 57 -12.46 -15.45 28.67
C SER A 57 -13.87 -14.87 28.47
N GLY A 58 -14.13 -13.64 28.95
CA GLY A 58 -15.23 -12.83 28.41
C GLY A 58 -14.89 -12.28 27.02
N PRO A 59 -15.87 -11.98 26.15
CA PRO A 59 -15.62 -11.34 24.87
C PRO A 59 -14.93 -9.99 25.10
N LYS A 60 -13.80 -9.77 24.45
CA LYS A 60 -13.10 -8.47 24.45
C LYS A 60 -13.99 -7.44 23.73
N LEU A 61 -14.86 -6.75 24.46
CA LEU A 61 -15.62 -5.60 23.97
C LEU A 61 -14.71 -4.37 23.99
N ILE A 62 -14.01 -4.12 22.88
CA ILE A 62 -13.06 -2.99 22.76
C ILE A 62 -13.47 -2.00 21.64
N SER A 63 -14.54 -2.29 20.89
CA SER A 63 -15.01 -1.42 19.80
C SER A 63 -16.19 -0.55 20.24
N ILE A 64 -16.14 0.75 19.93
CA ILE A 64 -17.25 1.70 20.10
C ILE A 64 -18.44 1.18 19.29
N ARG A 65 -19.62 1.00 19.93
CA ARG A 65 -20.79 0.33 19.35
C ARG A 65 -21.51 1.15 18.27
N ASP A 66 -21.46 2.48 18.35
CA ASP A 66 -22.14 3.37 17.41
C ASP A 66 -21.13 4.15 16.55
N ILE A 67 -21.41 4.30 15.24
CA ILE A 67 -20.68 5.27 14.40
C ILE A 67 -21.22 6.64 14.81
N PRO A 68 -20.40 7.53 15.40
CA PRO A 68 -20.88 8.87 15.70
C PRO A 68 -21.15 9.57 14.36
N MET A 69 -22.43 9.80 14.05
CA MET A 69 -22.82 10.66 12.94
C MET A 69 -22.55 12.10 13.37
N LEU A 70 -21.72 12.76 12.58
CA LEU A 70 -21.28 14.12 12.85
C LEU A 70 -22.27 15.12 12.27
N GLU A 71 -23.55 14.96 12.59
CA GLU A 71 -24.61 15.89 12.16
C GLU A 71 -24.74 17.08 13.13
N ASN A 72 -24.01 17.06 14.24
CA ASN A 72 -24.10 18.07 15.29
C ASN A 72 -22.90 19.01 15.30
N VAL A 73 -23.13 20.25 14.87
CA VAL A 73 -22.18 21.37 14.89
C VAL A 73 -21.52 21.56 16.26
N GLN A 74 -22.25 21.38 17.36
CA GLN A 74 -21.67 21.55 18.71
C GLN A 74 -20.66 20.45 19.05
N GLU A 75 -20.86 19.23 18.54
CA GLU A 75 -19.91 18.14 18.77
C GLU A 75 -18.64 18.36 17.94
N VAL A 76 -18.73 18.86 16.69
CA VAL A 76 -17.54 19.28 15.91
C VAL A 76 -16.72 20.28 16.72
N LYS A 77 -17.34 21.36 17.20
CA LYS A 77 -16.66 22.43 17.95
C LYS A 77 -15.99 21.87 19.20
N LYS A 78 -16.66 20.97 19.92
CA LYS A 78 -16.12 20.34 21.12
C LYS A 78 -14.91 19.46 20.82
N ILE A 79 -14.99 18.59 19.80
CA ILE A 79 -13.89 17.71 19.41
C ILE A 79 -12.70 18.53 18.86
N PHE A 80 -12.98 19.54 18.05
CA PHE A 80 -11.97 20.49 17.55
C PHE A 80 -11.20 21.15 18.70
N ASN A 81 -11.91 21.75 19.66
CA ASN A 81 -11.28 22.39 20.82
C ASN A 81 -10.51 21.38 21.69
N ARG A 82 -11.00 20.13 21.77
CA ARG A 82 -10.29 19.03 22.45
C ARG A 82 -8.96 18.73 21.77
N HIS A 83 -8.91 18.65 20.43
CA HIS A 83 -7.64 18.44 19.73
C HIS A 83 -6.70 19.65 19.84
N LEU A 84 -7.22 20.87 19.71
CA LEU A 84 -6.41 22.08 19.91
C LEU A 84 -5.74 22.07 21.29
N HIS A 85 -6.50 21.73 22.33
CA HIS A 85 -6.00 21.75 23.71
C HIS A 85 -5.13 20.55 24.07
N PHE A 86 -5.54 19.31 23.75
CA PHE A 86 -4.87 18.10 24.24
C PHE A 86 -3.94 17.46 23.22
N THR A 87 -4.16 17.67 21.92
CA THR A 87 -3.30 17.10 20.86
C THR A 87 -2.24 18.09 20.41
N ILE A 88 -2.62 19.36 20.18
CA ILE A 88 -1.70 20.40 19.74
C ILE A 88 -1.04 21.13 20.93
N VAL A 89 -1.69 21.08 22.12
CA VAL A 89 -1.20 21.73 23.35
C VAL A 89 -1.17 23.26 23.18
N LYS A 90 -2.28 23.81 22.71
CA LYS A 90 -2.47 25.24 22.45
C LYS A 90 -3.79 25.73 23.03
N ASP A 91 -3.81 27.00 23.41
CA ASP A 91 -5.04 27.78 23.61
C ASP A 91 -5.30 28.68 22.40
N ARG A 92 -6.45 29.38 22.40
CA ARG A 92 -6.86 30.23 21.27
C ARG A 92 -6.04 31.51 21.12
N ASP A 93 -5.34 31.96 22.17
CA ASP A 93 -4.60 33.21 22.17
C ASP A 93 -3.24 33.06 21.45
N ILE A 94 -2.69 31.85 21.41
CA ILE A 94 -1.38 31.54 20.79
C ILE A 94 -1.43 30.53 19.62
N ALA A 95 -2.62 30.04 19.27
CA ALA A 95 -2.81 29.13 18.15
C ALA A 95 -2.71 29.87 16.82
N GLY A 96 -1.88 29.37 15.91
CA GLY A 96 -1.81 29.84 14.52
C GLY A 96 -2.67 29.00 13.58
N ASP A 97 -2.78 29.42 12.33
CA ASP A 97 -3.67 28.77 11.34
C ASP A 97 -3.34 27.28 11.13
N ARG A 98 -2.06 26.93 11.19
CA ARG A 98 -1.63 25.52 11.10
C ARG A 98 -2.10 24.68 12.28
N ASP A 99 -2.19 25.25 13.48
CA ASP A 99 -2.71 24.56 14.66
C ASP A 99 -4.21 24.28 14.48
N TYR A 100 -4.94 25.23 13.88
CA TYR A 100 -6.35 25.05 13.53
C TYR A 100 -6.56 24.00 12.44
N TYR A 101 -5.79 24.04 11.35
CA TYR A 101 -5.80 23.00 10.31
C TYR A 101 -5.57 21.61 10.93
N THR A 102 -4.52 21.47 11.75
CA THR A 102 -4.16 20.18 12.34
C THR A 102 -5.27 19.69 13.29
N SER A 103 -5.90 20.61 14.03
CA SER A 103 -7.02 20.30 14.92
C SER A 103 -8.26 19.82 14.16
N ILE A 104 -8.61 20.43 13.02
CA ILE A 104 -9.73 19.96 12.21
C ILE A 104 -9.41 18.63 11.50
N ALA A 105 -8.19 18.44 11.02
CA ALA A 105 -7.77 17.17 10.40
C ALA A 105 -7.90 16.00 11.40
N TYR A 106 -7.45 16.18 12.65
CA TYR A 106 -7.65 15.16 13.69
C TYR A 106 -9.13 14.94 14.04
N THR A 107 -9.92 16.03 14.08
CA THR A 107 -11.36 15.94 14.31
C THR A 107 -12.02 15.07 13.23
N VAL A 108 -11.73 15.30 11.95
CA VAL A 108 -12.26 14.49 10.85
C VAL A 108 -11.75 13.05 10.90
N ARG A 109 -10.46 12.85 11.22
CA ARG A 109 -9.85 11.52 11.32
C ARG A 109 -10.52 10.64 12.37
N ASP A 110 -10.93 11.19 13.51
CA ASP A 110 -11.64 10.42 14.55
C ASP A 110 -12.90 9.74 13.99
N HIS A 111 -13.58 10.36 13.01
CA HIS A 111 -14.76 9.77 12.34
C HIS A 111 -14.42 8.72 11.28
N LEU A 112 -13.20 8.77 10.73
CA LEU A 112 -12.69 7.73 9.84
C LEU A 112 -12.26 6.48 10.61
N VAL A 113 -11.57 6.65 11.75
CA VAL A 113 -11.00 5.53 12.52
C VAL A 113 -12.07 4.53 12.96
N GLY A 114 -13.23 5.00 13.43
CA GLY A 114 -14.34 4.12 13.82
C GLY A 114 -14.86 3.27 12.66
N ARG A 115 -15.04 3.88 11.49
CA ARG A 115 -15.48 3.20 10.26
C ARG A 115 -14.40 2.23 9.75
N TRP A 116 -13.14 2.66 9.76
CA TRP A 116 -12.00 1.88 9.29
C TRP A 116 -11.75 0.61 10.10
N ILE A 117 -11.89 0.67 11.43
CA ILE A 117 -11.83 -0.52 12.28
C ILE A 117 -12.94 -1.50 11.90
N ARG A 118 -14.18 -1.01 11.70
CA ARG A 118 -15.32 -1.84 11.33
C ARG A 118 -15.18 -2.45 9.94
N THR A 119 -14.73 -1.68 8.95
CA THR A 119 -14.47 -2.18 7.60
C THR A 119 -13.45 -3.33 7.63
N ASN A 120 -12.35 -3.16 8.37
CA ASN A 120 -11.36 -4.23 8.53
C ASN A 120 -11.93 -5.47 9.25
N GLN A 121 -12.74 -5.27 10.29
CA GLN A 121 -13.43 -6.36 11.00
C GLN A 121 -14.42 -7.09 10.08
N TYR A 122 -15.21 -6.35 9.31
CA TYR A 122 -16.17 -6.88 8.35
C TYR A 122 -15.48 -7.74 7.29
N HIS A 123 -14.41 -7.24 6.64
CA HIS A 123 -13.66 -8.03 5.65
C HIS A 123 -12.99 -9.26 6.28
N PHE A 124 -12.56 -9.17 7.54
CA PHE A 124 -12.02 -10.31 8.27
C PHE A 124 -13.10 -11.36 8.54
N GLU A 125 -14.27 -10.97 9.06
CA GLU A 125 -15.35 -11.87 9.43
C GLU A 125 -15.99 -12.56 8.22
N ASN A 126 -16.17 -11.85 7.11
CA ASN A 126 -16.74 -12.40 5.88
C ASN A 126 -15.72 -13.10 4.99
N ASP A 127 -14.43 -13.01 5.31
CA ASP A 127 -13.34 -13.66 4.59
C ASP A 127 -13.34 -13.34 3.07
N GLU A 128 -13.64 -12.10 2.72
CA GLU A 128 -13.76 -11.66 1.33
C GLU A 128 -12.43 -11.79 0.56
N LYS A 129 -12.52 -12.00 -0.76
CA LYS A 129 -11.37 -11.90 -1.66
C LYS A 129 -10.87 -10.45 -1.63
N ARG A 130 -9.57 -10.27 -1.36
CA ARG A 130 -8.92 -8.97 -1.23
C ARG A 130 -8.16 -8.60 -2.50
N VAL A 131 -8.24 -7.34 -2.88
CA VAL A 131 -7.51 -6.75 -4.01
C VAL A 131 -6.36 -5.91 -3.47
N TYR A 132 -5.16 -6.19 -3.94
CA TYR A 132 -3.94 -5.48 -3.58
C TYR A 132 -3.37 -4.77 -4.80
N TYR A 133 -3.44 -3.45 -4.79
CA TYR A 133 -2.92 -2.60 -5.86
C TYR A 133 -1.50 -2.14 -5.50
N LEU A 134 -0.49 -2.65 -6.21
CA LEU A 134 0.91 -2.31 -5.99
C LEU A 134 1.32 -1.24 -6.98
N SER A 135 1.80 -0.10 -6.46
CA SER A 135 2.28 1.02 -7.26
C SER A 135 3.43 1.72 -6.56
N LEU A 136 4.46 2.11 -7.30
CA LEU A 136 5.49 3.01 -6.78
C LEU A 136 4.99 4.45 -6.61
N GLU A 137 3.82 4.78 -7.16
CA GLU A 137 3.25 6.12 -7.11
C GLU A 137 1.79 6.13 -6.65
N PHE A 138 1.45 7.07 -5.76
CA PHE A 138 0.09 7.45 -5.41
C PHE A 138 -0.02 8.97 -5.34
N HIS A 139 -0.60 9.61 -6.35
CA HIS A 139 -0.79 11.05 -6.33
C HIS A 139 -2.13 11.41 -5.64
N MET A 140 -2.10 11.35 -4.31
CA MET A 140 -3.30 11.49 -3.47
C MET A 140 -3.84 12.92 -3.46
N GLY A 141 -2.96 13.92 -3.45
CA GLY A 141 -3.30 15.32 -3.20
C GLY A 141 -3.62 15.57 -1.73
N ARG A 142 -4.41 16.61 -1.47
CA ARG A 142 -4.94 16.97 -0.14
C ARG A 142 -6.07 16.04 0.28
N ALA A 143 -6.11 15.63 1.56
CA ALA A 143 -7.06 14.63 2.05
C ALA A 143 -8.26 15.23 2.80
N LEU A 144 -8.14 16.43 3.40
CA LEU A 144 -9.19 17.02 4.24
C LEU A 144 -10.51 17.15 3.49
N SER A 145 -10.52 17.87 2.36
CA SER A 145 -11.73 18.09 1.55
C SER A 145 -12.33 16.76 1.06
N ASN A 146 -11.49 15.84 0.61
CA ASN A 146 -11.93 14.52 0.15
C ASN A 146 -12.63 13.73 1.26
N CYS A 147 -12.08 13.78 2.49
CA CYS A 147 -12.68 13.11 3.64
C CYS A 147 -14.01 13.76 4.04
N LEU A 148 -14.10 15.10 4.04
CA LEU A 148 -15.33 15.82 4.34
C LEU A 148 -16.46 15.44 3.36
N ILE A 149 -16.15 15.39 2.06
CA ILE A 149 -17.08 15.01 0.99
C ILE A 149 -17.53 13.56 1.16
N ASN A 150 -16.59 12.61 1.28
CA ASN A 150 -16.93 11.18 1.34
C ASN A 150 -17.68 10.79 2.62
N LEU A 151 -17.49 11.54 3.71
CA LEU A 151 -18.24 11.39 4.96
C LEU A 151 -19.59 12.14 4.94
N GLY A 152 -19.82 13.06 4.01
CA GLY A 152 -21.02 13.88 3.94
C GLY A 152 -21.15 14.92 5.06
N ILE A 153 -20.02 15.39 5.62
CA ILE A 153 -19.98 16.29 6.80
C ILE A 153 -19.47 17.71 6.48
N GLU A 154 -19.26 18.03 5.20
CA GLU A 154 -18.72 19.32 4.72
C GLU A 154 -19.48 20.51 5.32
N ASN A 155 -20.80 20.58 5.13
CA ASN A 155 -21.62 21.69 5.64
C ASN A 155 -21.57 21.82 7.16
N THR A 156 -21.56 20.70 7.89
CA THR A 156 -21.55 20.71 9.36
C THR A 156 -20.22 21.20 9.91
N VAL A 157 -19.11 20.83 9.26
CA VAL A 157 -17.77 21.31 9.62
C VAL A 157 -17.60 22.78 9.27
N ASP A 158 -18.07 23.20 8.09
CA ASP A 158 -18.04 24.61 7.68
C ASP A 158 -18.81 25.50 8.67
N GLU A 159 -20.05 25.13 9.03
CA GLU A 159 -20.83 25.89 10.02
C GLU A 159 -20.14 25.93 11.39
N ALA A 160 -19.53 24.83 11.82
CA ALA A 160 -18.82 24.76 13.09
C ALA A 160 -17.61 25.70 13.16
N LEU A 161 -16.80 25.73 12.09
CA LEU A 161 -15.63 26.60 11.99
C LEU A 161 -16.05 28.06 11.84
N TYR A 162 -17.10 28.35 11.06
CA TYR A 162 -17.67 29.69 10.92
C TYR A 162 -18.11 30.26 12.28
N GLN A 163 -18.83 29.48 13.09
CA GLN A 163 -19.23 29.88 14.45
C GLN A 163 -18.04 30.10 15.40
N MET A 164 -16.86 29.55 15.08
CA MET A 164 -15.62 29.76 15.83
C MET A 164 -14.78 30.93 15.28
N GLY A 165 -15.20 31.56 14.18
CA GLY A 165 -14.48 32.63 13.51
C GLY A 165 -13.34 32.14 12.61
N LEU A 166 -13.44 30.91 12.10
CA LEU A 166 -12.45 30.29 11.21
C LEU A 166 -13.07 30.04 9.83
N ASN A 167 -12.25 30.07 8.78
CA ASN A 167 -12.64 29.78 7.41
C ASN A 167 -12.05 28.42 6.97
N ILE A 168 -12.90 27.46 6.58
CA ILE A 168 -12.43 26.13 6.17
C ILE A 168 -11.54 26.18 4.93
N GLU A 169 -11.85 27.03 3.94
CA GLU A 169 -11.08 27.13 2.69
C GLU A 169 -9.64 27.58 2.97
N GLU A 170 -9.45 28.53 3.89
CA GLU A 170 -8.13 28.97 4.33
C GLU A 170 -7.34 27.86 5.03
N LEU A 171 -8.02 27.01 5.81
CA LEU A 171 -7.38 25.88 6.48
C LEU A 171 -7.03 24.75 5.50
N GLU A 172 -7.85 24.51 4.47
CA GLU A 172 -7.59 23.51 3.43
C GLU A 172 -6.36 23.86 2.59
N GLU A 173 -6.06 25.14 2.37
CA GLU A 173 -4.86 25.59 1.66
C GLU A 173 -3.57 25.40 2.47
N LEU A 174 -3.66 25.13 3.78
CA LEU A 174 -2.49 24.84 4.62
C LEU A 174 -2.06 23.36 4.55
N GLU A 175 -2.91 22.49 4.03
CA GLU A 175 -2.60 21.07 3.86
C GLU A 175 -1.58 20.89 2.73
N PRO A 176 -0.40 20.28 3.00
CA PRO A 176 0.50 19.92 1.92
C PRO A 176 -0.06 18.73 1.14
N ASP A 177 0.10 18.76 -0.19
CA ASP A 177 -0.13 17.58 -1.03
C ASP A 177 0.81 16.43 -0.62
N GLY A 178 0.29 15.20 -0.62
CA GLY A 178 1.10 14.01 -0.42
C GLY A 178 2.07 13.80 -1.59
N ALA A 179 3.37 14.02 -1.34
CA ALA A 179 4.44 13.91 -2.33
C ALA A 179 4.81 12.43 -2.61
N LEU A 180 3.85 11.69 -3.15
CA LEU A 180 3.89 10.23 -3.28
C LEU A 180 3.72 9.75 -4.73
N GLY A 181 3.56 10.66 -5.68
CA GLY A 181 3.42 10.38 -7.10
C GLY A 181 3.73 11.62 -7.92
N ASN A 182 4.06 11.43 -9.20
CA ASN A 182 4.48 12.49 -10.10
C ASN A 182 3.39 12.84 -11.12
N GLY A 183 2.76 11.83 -11.73
CA GLY A 183 1.92 12.04 -12.91
C GLY A 183 0.63 11.25 -12.95
N GLY A 184 0.15 11.01 -14.19
CA GLY A 184 -1.11 10.33 -14.45
C GLY A 184 -1.18 8.90 -13.90
N LEU A 185 -0.05 8.18 -13.88
CA LEU A 185 0.04 6.84 -13.31
C LEU A 185 -0.30 6.83 -11.81
N GLY A 186 0.35 7.72 -11.04
CA GLY A 186 0.08 7.89 -9.62
C GLY A 186 -1.33 8.41 -9.34
N ARG A 187 -1.87 9.30 -10.19
CA ARG A 187 -3.23 9.82 -10.01
C ARG A 187 -4.30 8.77 -10.33
N LEU A 188 -4.07 7.92 -11.33
CA LEU A 188 -4.92 6.78 -11.63
C LEU A 188 -5.00 5.84 -10.43
N ALA A 189 -3.86 5.50 -9.83
CA ALA A 189 -3.80 4.66 -8.63
C ALA A 189 -4.61 5.27 -7.47
N ALA A 190 -4.50 6.58 -7.22
CA ALA A 190 -5.29 7.27 -6.21
C ALA A 190 -6.81 7.20 -6.48
N CYS A 191 -7.24 7.44 -7.72
CA CYS A 191 -8.65 7.33 -8.12
C CYS A 191 -9.19 5.89 -8.00
N PHE A 192 -8.35 4.88 -8.26
CA PHE A 192 -8.71 3.47 -8.06
C PHE A 192 -8.95 3.16 -6.59
N LEU A 193 -8.16 3.69 -5.65
CA LEU A 193 -8.40 3.47 -4.22
C LEU A 193 -9.74 4.05 -3.77
N ASP A 194 -10.04 5.29 -4.17
CA ASP A 194 -11.33 5.94 -3.87
C ASP A 194 -12.51 5.16 -4.46
N SER A 195 -12.38 4.68 -5.69
CA SER A 195 -13.41 3.88 -6.36
C SER A 195 -13.59 2.51 -5.69
N MET A 196 -12.51 1.82 -5.33
CA MET A 196 -12.59 0.55 -4.59
C MET A 196 -13.31 0.73 -3.25
N ALA A 197 -13.01 1.81 -2.51
CA ALA A 197 -13.70 2.11 -1.26
C ALA A 197 -15.18 2.42 -1.49
N THR A 198 -15.50 3.22 -2.50
CA THR A 198 -16.89 3.60 -2.86
C THR A 198 -17.72 2.40 -3.32
N LEU A 199 -17.13 1.45 -4.04
CA LEU A 199 -17.78 0.23 -4.49
C LEU A 199 -17.87 -0.86 -3.41
N GLY A 200 -17.29 -0.61 -2.22
CA GLY A 200 -17.30 -1.57 -1.11
C GLY A 200 -16.37 -2.77 -1.32
N LEU A 201 -15.39 -2.65 -2.22
CA LEU A 201 -14.41 -3.70 -2.47
C LEU A 201 -13.38 -3.75 -1.35
N ALA A 202 -12.98 -4.95 -0.93
CA ALA A 202 -11.93 -5.19 0.06
C ALA A 202 -10.53 -4.86 -0.53
N GLY A 203 -10.27 -3.57 -0.74
CA GLY A 203 -9.12 -3.05 -1.46
C GLY A 203 -8.02 -2.50 -0.56
N TYR A 204 -6.77 -2.72 -0.98
CA TYR A 204 -5.57 -2.17 -0.36
C TYR A 204 -4.69 -1.54 -1.43
N GLY A 205 -4.21 -0.32 -1.18
CA GLY A 205 -3.07 0.24 -1.92
C GLY A 205 -1.77 -0.06 -1.19
N TYR A 206 -0.75 -0.49 -1.94
CA TYR A 206 0.61 -0.69 -1.43
C TYR A 206 1.60 0.18 -2.22
N GLY A 207 2.34 1.02 -1.49
CA GLY A 207 3.37 1.90 -2.07
C GLY A 207 4.51 2.17 -1.11
N LEU A 208 5.38 3.12 -1.48
CA LEU A 208 6.47 3.59 -0.64
C LEU A 208 6.13 4.95 -0.03
N ARG A 209 6.58 5.17 1.21
CA ARG A 209 6.42 6.45 1.92
C ARG A 209 7.64 7.32 1.64
N TYR A 210 7.59 8.10 0.56
CA TYR A 210 8.71 8.99 0.21
C TYR A 210 8.78 10.22 1.13
N ASP A 211 9.97 10.53 1.63
CA ASP A 211 10.18 11.70 2.48
C ASP A 211 10.05 13.01 1.69
N TYR A 212 10.52 13.05 0.44
CA TYR A 212 10.62 14.28 -0.37
C TYR A 212 9.95 14.25 -1.74
N GLY A 213 9.16 13.22 -2.05
CA GLY A 213 8.51 13.07 -3.35
C GLY A 213 9.48 13.15 -4.52
N ILE A 214 9.11 13.91 -5.57
CA ILE A 214 9.96 14.13 -6.74
C ILE A 214 10.76 15.43 -6.60
N PHE A 215 10.10 16.59 -6.70
CA PHE A 215 10.64 17.92 -6.44
C PHE A 215 9.53 18.99 -6.47
N ALA A 216 9.70 20.03 -5.66
CA ALA A 216 8.97 21.28 -5.78
C ALA A 216 9.62 22.15 -6.87
N GLN A 217 8.87 22.43 -7.94
CA GLN A 217 9.32 23.29 -9.02
C GLN A 217 9.28 24.77 -8.59
N ARG A 218 10.37 25.50 -8.85
CA ARG A 218 10.40 26.97 -8.81
C ARG A 218 10.94 27.52 -10.11
N ILE A 219 10.47 28.71 -10.50
CA ILE A 219 10.98 29.40 -11.68
C ILE A 219 11.92 30.51 -11.24
N LYS A 220 13.20 30.41 -11.63
CA LYS A 220 14.23 31.40 -11.33
C LYS A 220 14.87 31.88 -12.64
N ASN A 221 14.74 33.18 -12.93
CA ASN A 221 15.23 33.80 -14.16
C ASN A 221 14.74 33.11 -15.45
N GLY A 222 13.51 32.60 -15.45
CA GLY A 222 12.92 31.90 -16.60
C GLY A 222 13.29 30.41 -16.73
N TYR A 223 14.06 29.85 -15.79
CA TYR A 223 14.46 28.44 -15.77
C TYR A 223 13.86 27.69 -14.58
N GLN A 224 13.66 26.39 -14.75
CA GLN A 224 13.29 25.48 -13.67
C GLN A 224 14.44 25.34 -12.67
N ASP A 225 14.10 25.41 -11.40
CA ASP A 225 14.97 25.14 -10.25
C ASP A 225 14.23 24.16 -9.33
N GLU A 226 14.91 23.10 -8.89
CA GLU A 226 14.31 21.94 -8.22
C GLU A 226 14.65 21.94 -6.73
N TYR A 227 13.64 21.79 -5.89
CA TYR A 227 13.79 21.76 -4.43
C TYR A 227 13.09 20.54 -3.84
N PRO A 228 13.51 20.01 -2.68
CA PRO A 228 12.82 18.89 -2.05
C PRO A 228 11.41 19.28 -1.59
N GLU A 229 10.43 18.39 -1.80
CA GLU A 229 9.07 18.56 -1.25
C GLU A 229 9.05 18.22 0.23
N ASN A 230 8.87 19.21 1.09
CA ASN A 230 8.92 19.01 2.53
C ASN A 230 7.53 18.75 3.13
N TRP A 231 6.75 17.85 2.51
CA TRP A 231 5.36 17.57 2.91
C TRP A 231 5.26 16.96 4.32
N LEU A 232 6.29 16.22 4.74
CA LEU A 232 6.43 15.62 6.07
C LEU A 232 7.23 16.48 7.07
N LYS A 233 7.49 17.76 6.75
CA LYS A 233 8.14 18.69 7.68
C LYS A 233 7.41 18.80 9.02
N PHE A 234 6.10 18.63 8.98
CA PHE A 234 5.24 18.56 10.15
C PHE A 234 4.53 17.20 10.14
N PRO A 235 4.05 16.73 11.31
CA PRO A 235 3.33 15.46 11.38
C PRO A 235 2.17 15.42 10.39
N ASN A 236 2.10 14.37 9.57
CA ASN A 236 0.97 14.11 8.70
C ASN A 236 -0.18 13.55 9.57
N PRO A 237 -1.32 14.25 9.72
CA PRO A 237 -2.39 13.80 10.61
C PRO A 237 -3.06 12.51 10.10
N TRP A 238 -2.99 12.20 8.81
CA TRP A 238 -3.73 11.09 8.19
C TRP A 238 -3.07 9.73 8.34
N GLU A 239 -1.74 9.70 8.43
CA GLU A 239 -0.99 8.44 8.52
C GLU A 239 -0.89 7.92 9.95
N ILE A 240 -0.91 6.60 10.09
CA ILE A 240 -0.74 5.90 11.37
C ILE A 240 0.38 4.87 11.19
N GLY A 241 1.50 5.09 11.87
CA GLY A 241 2.61 4.13 11.91
C GLY A 241 2.21 2.82 12.60
N ARG A 242 2.63 1.69 12.03
CA ARG A 242 2.36 0.34 12.52
C ARG A 242 3.67 -0.42 12.80
N PRO A 243 4.51 0.05 13.75
CA PRO A 243 5.81 -0.57 14.03
C PRO A 243 5.69 -2.05 14.41
N GLU A 244 4.55 -2.51 14.93
CA GLU A 244 4.26 -3.92 15.24
C GLU A 244 4.16 -4.83 14.00
N HIS A 245 4.12 -4.26 12.80
CA HIS A 245 4.01 -4.97 11.52
C HIS A 245 5.21 -4.73 10.61
N HIS A 246 6.35 -4.31 11.16
CA HIS A 246 7.57 -4.21 10.38
C HIS A 246 8.03 -5.58 9.87
N VAL A 247 8.63 -5.62 8.68
CA VAL A 247 9.11 -6.85 8.05
C VAL A 247 10.55 -6.68 7.53
N PRO A 248 11.41 -7.72 7.60
CA PRO A 248 12.77 -7.65 7.08
C PRO A 248 12.78 -7.85 5.56
N ILE A 249 13.56 -7.01 4.87
CA ILE A 249 13.82 -7.08 3.43
C ILE A 249 15.30 -7.39 3.23
N GLN A 250 15.57 -8.40 2.41
CA GLN A 250 16.92 -8.91 2.18
C GLN A 250 17.49 -8.34 0.87
N PHE A 251 18.78 -8.01 0.86
CA PHE A 251 19.52 -7.62 -0.34
C PHE A 251 20.87 -8.34 -0.37
N TYR A 252 21.47 -8.44 -1.56
CA TYR A 252 22.76 -9.06 -1.80
C TYR A 252 22.82 -10.53 -1.36
N GLY A 253 23.91 -10.97 -0.75
CA GLY A 253 24.08 -12.34 -0.29
C GLY A 253 24.37 -13.34 -1.42
N LYS A 254 24.13 -14.63 -1.14
CA LYS A 254 24.44 -15.72 -2.06
C LYS A 254 23.49 -16.90 -1.89
N ILE A 255 23.40 -17.73 -2.93
CA ILE A 255 22.62 -18.97 -2.90
C ILE A 255 23.53 -20.11 -2.45
N VAL A 256 23.06 -20.92 -1.49
CA VAL A 256 23.68 -22.19 -1.12
C VAL A 256 22.65 -23.31 -1.20
N ASN A 257 23.09 -24.53 -1.51
CA ASN A 257 22.24 -25.71 -1.46
C ASN A 257 22.34 -26.33 -0.06
N ASP A 258 21.20 -26.69 0.52
CA ASP A 258 21.18 -27.48 1.75
C ASP A 258 21.42 -28.97 1.48
N GLU A 259 21.44 -29.77 2.55
CA GLU A 259 21.70 -31.22 2.51
C GLU A 259 20.67 -31.99 1.65
N ASN A 260 19.48 -31.43 1.44
CA ASN A 260 18.42 -32.01 0.62
C ASN A 260 18.41 -31.44 -0.81
N GLY A 261 19.39 -30.60 -1.18
CA GLY A 261 19.48 -29.93 -2.47
C GLY A 261 18.56 -28.71 -2.61
N LYS A 262 17.92 -28.24 -1.52
CA LYS A 262 17.08 -27.04 -1.54
C LYS A 262 17.94 -25.79 -1.49
N LYS A 263 17.64 -24.83 -2.38
CA LYS A 263 18.34 -23.53 -2.45
C LYS A 263 17.94 -22.67 -1.24
N LYS A 264 18.94 -22.02 -0.61
CA LYS A 264 18.78 -21.04 0.47
C LYS A 264 19.53 -19.77 0.14
N TRP A 265 18.89 -18.63 0.39
CA TRP A 265 19.49 -17.31 0.24
C TRP A 265 20.05 -16.85 1.59
N ILE A 266 21.37 -16.69 1.67
CA ILE A 266 22.09 -16.41 2.92
C ILE A 266 23.06 -15.24 2.78
N ASP A 267 23.63 -14.80 3.90
CA ASP A 267 24.61 -13.69 3.99
C ASP A 267 24.08 -12.38 3.40
N THR A 268 22.80 -12.10 3.64
CA THR A 268 22.08 -10.93 3.10
C THR A 268 22.21 -9.69 4.00
N GLU A 269 22.18 -8.52 3.38
CA GLU A 269 21.93 -7.26 4.06
C GLU A 269 20.43 -7.17 4.39
N ILE A 270 20.08 -6.75 5.61
CA ILE A 270 18.69 -6.65 6.06
C ILE A 270 18.32 -5.20 6.33
N ILE A 271 17.27 -4.73 5.65
CA ILE A 271 16.62 -3.44 5.87
C ILE A 271 15.17 -3.72 6.28
N TYR A 272 14.63 -2.99 7.26
CA TYR A 272 13.26 -3.16 7.69
C TYR A 272 12.30 -2.25 6.93
N ALA A 273 11.14 -2.80 6.57
CA ALA A 273 10.01 -2.06 6.06
C ALA A 273 9.01 -1.79 7.19
N MET A 274 8.89 -0.52 7.58
CA MET A 274 7.90 -0.05 8.56
C MET A 274 6.64 0.44 7.83
N PRO A 275 5.46 -0.14 8.11
CA PRO A 275 4.23 0.29 7.47
C PRO A 275 3.64 1.54 8.12
N TYR A 276 3.12 2.43 7.27
CA TYR A 276 2.28 3.57 7.61
C TYR A 276 0.95 3.43 6.87
N ASP A 277 -0.15 3.45 7.62
CA ASP A 277 -1.48 3.27 7.05
C ASP A 277 -2.23 4.60 7.00
N SER A 278 -2.83 4.90 5.85
CA SER A 278 -3.73 6.04 5.65
C SER A 278 -5.13 5.53 5.27
N PRO A 279 -6.21 6.07 5.90
CA PRO A 279 -7.57 5.67 5.60
C PRO A 279 -8.04 6.22 4.25
N ILE A 280 -8.72 5.39 3.46
CA ILE A 280 -9.33 5.78 2.18
C ILE A 280 -10.86 5.64 2.29
N PRO A 281 -11.60 6.70 2.61
CA PRO A 281 -13.05 6.64 2.74
C PRO A 281 -13.73 6.49 1.39
N GLY A 282 -14.73 5.61 1.30
CA GLY A 282 -15.65 5.53 0.17
C GLY A 282 -16.76 6.57 0.28
N TYR A 283 -17.32 6.97 -0.86
CA TYR A 283 -18.35 7.98 -0.92
C TYR A 283 -19.67 7.50 -0.28
N ASN A 284 -20.03 8.08 0.87
CA ASN A 284 -21.30 7.91 1.56
C ASN A 284 -21.75 6.45 1.78
N ASN A 285 -20.81 5.55 2.08
CA ASN A 285 -21.09 4.11 2.26
C ASN A 285 -20.50 3.50 3.55
N ASN A 286 -19.86 4.31 4.40
CA ASN A 286 -19.17 3.91 5.64
C ASN A 286 -18.00 2.92 5.47
N ILE A 287 -17.61 2.59 4.24
CA ILE A 287 -16.43 1.77 3.96
C ILE A 287 -15.20 2.68 3.97
N VAL A 288 -14.15 2.24 4.69
CA VAL A 288 -12.84 2.89 4.67
C VAL A 288 -11.80 1.83 4.37
N ASN A 289 -11.18 1.91 3.19
CA ASN A 289 -10.08 1.06 2.78
C ASN A 289 -8.74 1.60 3.31
N THR A 290 -7.64 0.93 2.95
CA THR A 290 -6.30 1.27 3.44
C THR A 290 -5.34 1.53 2.28
N LEU A 291 -4.64 2.67 2.32
CA LEU A 291 -3.37 2.84 1.64
C LEU A 291 -2.25 2.55 2.65
N ARG A 292 -1.44 1.54 2.40
CA ARG A 292 -0.28 1.18 3.21
C ARG A 292 1.00 1.57 2.47
N LEU A 293 1.80 2.42 3.10
CA LEU A 293 3.07 2.90 2.58
C LEU A 293 4.22 2.37 3.43
N TRP A 294 5.26 1.87 2.79
CA TRP A 294 6.43 1.33 3.46
C TRP A 294 7.52 2.40 3.59
N SER A 295 8.06 2.58 4.80
CA SER A 295 9.25 3.38 5.08
C SER A 295 10.43 2.45 5.37
N ALA A 296 11.57 2.72 4.73
CA ALA A 296 12.80 2.00 5.01
C ALA A 296 13.38 2.44 6.36
N LYS A 297 13.74 1.44 7.17
CA LYS A 297 14.36 1.62 8.46
C LYS A 297 15.57 0.71 8.58
N ALA A 298 16.66 1.25 9.09
CA ALA A 298 17.83 0.45 9.41
C ALA A 298 17.51 -0.56 10.52
N ARG A 299 18.36 -1.57 10.66
CA ARG A 299 18.23 -2.61 11.70
C ARG A 299 18.27 -2.09 13.14
N GLY A 300 18.64 -0.81 13.34
CA GLY A 300 18.59 -0.15 14.64
C GLY A 300 19.76 -0.47 15.55
N GLU A 301 20.81 -1.12 15.04
CA GLU A 301 22.05 -1.32 15.78
C GLU A 301 22.95 -0.10 15.58
N PHE A 302 22.75 0.95 16.39
CA PHE A 302 23.70 2.06 16.45
C PHE A 302 25.08 1.51 16.84
N ASN A 303 26.07 1.70 15.97
CA ASN A 303 27.40 1.16 16.21
C ASN A 303 28.15 2.02 17.25
N PHE A 304 27.88 1.75 18.53
CA PHE A 304 28.51 2.41 19.67
C PHE A 304 30.03 2.29 19.66
N GLN A 305 30.59 1.24 19.05
CA GLN A 305 32.04 1.05 18.96
C GLN A 305 32.67 2.05 17.99
N LEU A 306 32.10 2.22 16.80
CA LEU A 306 32.52 3.24 15.84
C LEU A 306 32.31 4.65 16.41
N PHE A 307 31.19 4.90 17.07
CA PHE A 307 30.90 6.19 17.68
C PHE A 307 31.90 6.53 18.79
N ASN A 308 32.18 5.61 19.72
CA ASN A 308 33.15 5.83 20.79
C ASN A 308 34.60 5.92 20.28
N ALA A 309 34.88 5.34 19.11
CA ALA A 309 36.16 5.49 18.43
C ALA A 309 36.30 6.85 17.69
N GLY A 310 35.27 7.70 17.71
CA GLY A 310 35.26 9.01 17.06
C GLY A 310 34.90 8.99 15.57
N ASP A 311 34.55 7.83 15.00
CA ASP A 311 34.11 7.68 13.61
C ASP A 311 32.58 7.86 13.51
N TYR A 312 32.14 9.08 13.83
CA TYR A 312 30.72 9.44 13.88
C TYR A 312 30.03 9.31 12.52
N ILE A 313 30.76 9.56 11.43
CA ILE A 313 30.22 9.50 10.07
C ILE A 313 29.82 8.06 9.73
N ARG A 314 30.71 7.09 9.95
CA ARG A 314 30.39 5.69 9.66
C ARG A 314 29.34 5.13 10.61
N ALA A 315 29.33 5.56 11.87
CA ALA A 315 28.34 5.11 12.84
C ALA A 315 26.88 5.44 12.44
N VAL A 316 26.66 6.44 11.57
CA VAL A 316 25.33 6.87 11.09
C VAL A 316 25.13 6.60 9.59
N ALA A 317 26.21 6.37 8.84
CA ALA A 317 26.15 6.17 7.39
C ALA A 317 25.29 4.97 6.97
N GLU A 318 25.40 3.85 7.69
CA GLU A 318 24.61 2.63 7.38
C GLU A 318 23.11 2.88 7.51
N GLU A 319 22.70 3.63 8.54
CA GLU A 319 21.31 4.01 8.74
C GLU A 319 20.81 4.88 7.59
N SER A 320 21.58 5.92 7.25
CA SER A 320 21.24 6.84 6.15
C SER A 320 21.18 6.13 4.79
N LEU A 321 22.03 5.14 4.55
CA LEU A 321 22.03 4.34 3.31
C LEU A 321 20.79 3.45 3.20
N ALA A 322 20.37 2.83 4.31
CA ALA A 322 19.16 2.02 4.34
C ALA A 322 17.90 2.88 4.08
N GLU A 323 17.83 4.05 4.72
CA GLU A 323 16.69 4.98 4.58
C GLU A 323 16.62 5.67 3.21
N ASN A 324 17.69 5.67 2.42
CA ASN A 324 17.69 6.25 1.07
C ASN A 324 16.64 5.60 0.14
N ILE A 325 16.27 4.34 0.39
CA ILE A 325 15.25 3.62 -0.40
C ILE A 325 13.94 4.40 -0.42
N THR A 326 13.52 5.01 0.69
CA THR A 326 12.24 5.73 0.76
C THR A 326 12.43 7.24 0.85
N ARG A 327 13.54 7.78 0.35
CA ARG A 327 13.84 9.21 0.46
C ARG A 327 13.18 10.04 -0.64
N VAL A 328 13.33 9.61 -1.90
CA VAL A 328 12.84 10.32 -3.10
C VAL A 328 12.20 9.33 -4.08
N LEU A 329 11.20 9.81 -4.81
CA LEU A 329 10.53 9.11 -5.90
C LEU A 329 11.38 9.26 -7.18
N TYR A 330 11.62 8.15 -7.90
CA TYR A 330 12.48 8.08 -9.10
C TYR A 330 13.87 8.72 -8.90
N PRO A 331 14.77 8.10 -8.11
CA PRO A 331 16.15 8.57 -8.03
C PRO A 331 16.79 8.59 -9.42
N ASN A 332 17.62 9.60 -9.69
CA ASN A 332 18.31 9.73 -10.96
C ASN A 332 19.15 8.46 -11.26
N ASP A 333 18.78 7.77 -12.32
CA ASP A 333 19.27 6.45 -12.72
C ASP A 333 20.30 6.51 -13.87
N ASN A 334 20.77 7.71 -14.23
CA ASN A 334 21.84 7.90 -15.21
C ASN A 334 23.19 7.32 -14.74
N PHE A 335 23.30 6.92 -13.47
CA PHE A 335 24.48 6.31 -12.88
C PHE A 335 24.12 4.96 -12.25
N ASP A 336 25.07 4.01 -12.21
CA ASP A 336 24.84 2.65 -11.70
C ASP A 336 24.28 2.63 -10.27
N LYS A 337 24.73 3.55 -9.41
CA LYS A 337 24.22 3.69 -8.04
C LYS A 337 22.72 4.05 -8.01
N GLY A 338 22.28 4.88 -8.96
CA GLY A 338 20.88 5.28 -9.11
C GLY A 338 20.01 4.11 -9.56
N LYS A 339 20.49 3.34 -10.55
CA LYS A 339 19.82 2.11 -11.01
C LYS A 339 19.67 1.08 -9.89
N ILE A 340 20.74 0.84 -9.12
CA ILE A 340 20.68 -0.06 -7.96
C ILE A 340 19.65 0.44 -6.94
N LEU A 341 19.64 1.74 -6.62
CA LEU A 341 18.68 2.30 -5.67
C LEU A 341 17.24 2.14 -6.18
N ARG A 342 17.02 2.31 -7.48
CA ARG A 342 15.72 2.12 -8.11
C ARG A 342 15.23 0.66 -8.02
N LEU A 343 16.08 -0.30 -8.39
CA LEU A 343 15.75 -1.72 -8.24
C LEU A 343 15.54 -2.11 -6.76
N LYS A 344 16.28 -1.50 -5.82
CA LYS A 344 16.04 -1.65 -4.38
C LYS A 344 14.64 -1.15 -4.00
N GLN A 345 14.18 0.00 -4.52
CA GLN A 345 12.83 0.51 -4.26
C GLN A 345 11.74 -0.47 -4.70
N GLU A 346 11.85 -0.97 -5.93
CA GLU A 346 10.91 -1.92 -6.52
C GLU A 346 10.84 -3.20 -5.70
N TYR A 347 11.99 -3.82 -5.41
CA TYR A 347 12.04 -5.04 -4.61
C TYR A 347 11.56 -4.81 -3.17
N PHE A 348 11.89 -3.65 -2.58
CA PHE A 348 11.48 -3.30 -1.23
C PHE A 348 9.96 -3.20 -1.11
N LEU A 349 9.31 -2.50 -2.04
CA LEU A 349 7.85 -2.44 -2.13
C LEU A 349 7.26 -3.85 -2.22
N VAL A 350 7.78 -4.65 -3.15
CA VAL A 350 7.27 -5.98 -3.47
C VAL A 350 7.38 -6.93 -2.28
N SER A 351 8.59 -7.10 -1.73
CA SER A 351 8.82 -8.09 -0.67
C SER A 351 8.08 -7.70 0.61
N ALA A 352 8.05 -6.41 0.97
CA ALA A 352 7.30 -5.96 2.14
C ALA A 352 5.80 -6.24 1.99
N SER A 353 5.24 -5.93 0.83
CA SER A 353 3.82 -6.11 0.54
C SER A 353 3.43 -7.58 0.52
N LEU A 354 4.21 -8.44 -0.16
CA LEU A 354 3.93 -9.88 -0.23
C LEU A 354 4.02 -10.58 1.12
N GLN A 355 5.00 -10.23 1.95
CA GLN A 355 5.09 -10.75 3.32
C GLN A 355 3.85 -10.38 4.13
N ASP A 356 3.34 -9.14 4.02
CA ASP A 356 2.11 -8.73 4.69
C ASP A 356 0.85 -9.43 4.14
N ILE A 357 0.77 -9.59 2.81
CA ILE A 357 -0.34 -10.29 2.12
C ILE A 357 -0.40 -11.76 2.58
N ILE A 358 0.73 -12.48 2.57
CA ILE A 358 0.80 -13.88 3.02
C ILE A 358 0.46 -13.97 4.50
N ARG A 359 0.98 -13.06 5.34
CA ARG A 359 0.64 -12.99 6.76
C ARG A 359 -0.88 -12.82 6.96
N ARG A 360 -1.54 -11.95 6.20
CA ARG A 360 -3.00 -11.75 6.27
C ARG A 360 -3.76 -12.99 5.79
N PHE A 361 -3.34 -13.61 4.70
CA PHE A 361 -3.93 -14.86 4.19
C PHE A 361 -3.87 -15.99 5.24
N LYS A 362 -2.70 -16.20 5.85
CA LYS A 362 -2.50 -17.20 6.91
C LYS A 362 -3.34 -16.95 8.16
N ASN A 363 -3.59 -15.68 8.47
CA ASN A 363 -4.41 -15.28 9.62
C ASN A 363 -5.91 -15.16 9.30
N SER A 364 -6.34 -15.49 8.09
CA SER A 364 -7.74 -15.35 7.65
C SER A 364 -8.71 -16.27 8.42
N LYS A 365 -10.01 -16.03 8.27
CA LYS A 365 -11.04 -16.86 8.92
C LYS A 365 -11.00 -18.31 8.44
N LEU A 366 -10.59 -18.53 7.19
CA LEU A 366 -10.42 -19.86 6.60
C LEU A 366 -9.53 -20.79 7.45
N PHE A 367 -8.47 -20.22 8.06
CA PHE A 367 -7.47 -20.93 8.86
C PHE A 367 -7.51 -20.60 10.35
N SER A 368 -8.52 -19.86 10.83
CA SER A 368 -8.63 -19.45 12.24
C SER A 368 -8.80 -20.61 13.24
N ASN A 369 -9.16 -21.81 12.77
CA ASN A 369 -9.16 -23.02 13.59
C ASN A 369 -7.75 -23.61 13.66
N ARG A 370 -7.15 -23.63 14.85
CA ARG A 370 -5.75 -24.04 15.14
C ARG A 370 -5.33 -25.43 14.61
N ASN A 371 -6.27 -26.26 14.17
CA ASN A 371 -6.01 -27.60 13.65
C ASN A 371 -5.99 -27.67 12.11
N LYS A 372 -6.27 -26.58 11.39
CA LYS A 372 -6.21 -26.57 9.92
C LYS A 372 -4.80 -26.21 9.46
N LYS A 373 -4.22 -27.07 8.61
CA LYS A 373 -2.99 -26.75 7.87
C LYS A 373 -3.29 -25.60 6.89
N ILE A 374 -2.34 -24.68 6.74
CA ILE A 374 -2.43 -23.62 5.72
C ILE A 374 -2.36 -24.30 4.34
N ASP A 375 -3.35 -24.00 3.51
CA ASP A 375 -3.45 -24.54 2.16
C ASP A 375 -3.46 -23.37 1.15
N PHE A 376 -2.35 -23.22 0.43
CA PHE A 376 -2.15 -22.15 -0.54
C PHE A 376 -2.94 -22.34 -1.84
N THR A 377 -3.63 -23.47 -2.04
CA THR A 377 -4.54 -23.62 -3.20
C THR A 377 -5.70 -22.61 -3.15
N TYR A 378 -6.08 -22.14 -1.96
CA TYR A 378 -7.07 -21.08 -1.76
C TYR A 378 -6.51 -19.66 -1.96
N PHE A 379 -5.19 -19.50 -2.15
CA PHE A 379 -4.56 -18.19 -2.29
C PHE A 379 -5.16 -17.35 -3.44
N PRO A 380 -5.28 -17.84 -4.69
CA PRO A 380 -5.89 -17.07 -5.79
C PRO A 380 -7.40 -16.84 -5.62
N GLU A 381 -8.08 -17.62 -4.80
CA GLU A 381 -9.50 -17.43 -4.47
C GLU A 381 -9.70 -16.29 -3.46
N LYS A 382 -8.67 -15.98 -2.66
CA LYS A 382 -8.73 -14.98 -1.59
C LYS A 382 -7.91 -13.73 -1.85
N ILE A 383 -6.99 -13.78 -2.81
CA ILE A 383 -6.02 -12.73 -3.08
C ILE A 383 -6.03 -12.45 -4.59
N ALA A 384 -6.08 -11.16 -4.95
CA ALA A 384 -5.73 -10.66 -6.27
C ALA A 384 -4.70 -9.54 -6.12
N ILE A 385 -3.64 -9.58 -6.91
CA ILE A 385 -2.57 -8.59 -6.91
C ILE A 385 -2.52 -7.92 -8.28
N GLN A 386 -2.65 -6.60 -8.29
CA GLN A 386 -2.54 -5.80 -9.50
C GLN A 386 -1.22 -5.05 -9.55
N LEU A 387 -0.51 -5.22 -10.66
CA LEU A 387 0.73 -4.53 -10.98
C LEU A 387 0.42 -3.27 -11.80
N ASN A 388 0.74 -2.11 -11.22
CA ASN A 388 0.61 -0.81 -11.89
C ASN A 388 1.90 -0.49 -12.66
N ASP A 389 1.90 -0.78 -13.96
CA ASP A 389 3.09 -0.81 -14.81
C ASP A 389 4.10 -1.91 -14.40
N THR A 390 5.31 -1.84 -14.96
CA THR A 390 6.39 -2.82 -14.81
C THR A 390 7.13 -2.72 -13.47
N HIS A 391 7.02 -1.60 -12.76
CA HIS A 391 7.76 -1.36 -11.51
C HIS A 391 7.59 -2.45 -10.43
N PRO A 392 6.36 -2.95 -10.13
CA PRO A 392 6.20 -4.01 -9.14
C PRO A 392 6.31 -5.42 -9.74
N THR A 393 6.87 -5.62 -10.94
CA THR A 393 6.89 -6.95 -11.60
C THR A 393 7.69 -8.01 -10.85
N LEU A 394 8.63 -7.58 -10.00
CA LEU A 394 9.30 -8.49 -9.06
C LEU A 394 8.33 -9.24 -8.13
N THR A 395 7.07 -8.82 -8.03
CA THR A 395 6.00 -9.55 -7.34
C THR A 395 5.90 -10.99 -7.80
N ILE A 396 6.04 -11.25 -9.10
CA ILE A 396 5.94 -12.59 -9.66
C ILE A 396 7.03 -13.50 -9.07
N VAL A 397 8.27 -13.02 -9.09
CA VAL A 397 9.45 -13.82 -8.71
C VAL A 397 9.62 -13.90 -7.19
N GLU A 398 9.27 -12.85 -6.45
CA GLU A 398 9.28 -12.90 -4.97
C GLU A 398 8.14 -13.76 -4.43
N LEU A 399 6.96 -13.77 -5.05
CA LEU A 399 5.88 -14.67 -4.64
C LEU A 399 6.29 -16.13 -4.88
N MET A 400 6.89 -16.43 -6.04
CA MET A 400 7.48 -17.75 -6.31
C MET A 400 8.53 -18.12 -5.25
N ARG A 401 9.45 -17.20 -4.91
CA ARG A 401 10.47 -17.43 -3.88
C ARG A 401 9.84 -17.75 -2.53
N LEU A 402 8.89 -16.93 -2.06
CA LEU A 402 8.23 -17.12 -0.77
C LEU A 402 7.50 -18.47 -0.73
N LEU A 403 6.76 -18.83 -1.78
CA LEU A 403 6.03 -20.10 -1.84
C LEU A 403 6.96 -21.32 -1.86
N ILE A 404 8.07 -21.27 -2.60
CA ILE A 404 9.00 -22.41 -2.72
C ILE A 404 9.94 -22.48 -1.49
N ASP A 405 10.61 -21.37 -1.19
CA ASP A 405 11.71 -21.34 -0.22
C ASP A 405 11.19 -21.31 1.22
N GLU A 406 10.12 -20.54 1.50
CA GLU A 406 9.56 -20.41 2.86
C GLU A 406 8.41 -21.40 3.10
N GLU A 407 7.48 -21.52 2.15
CA GLU A 407 6.28 -22.35 2.32
C GLU A 407 6.46 -23.80 1.84
N ASN A 408 7.61 -24.12 1.22
CA ASN A 408 7.96 -25.47 0.75
C ASN A 408 6.99 -26.05 -0.30
N LEU A 409 6.46 -25.20 -1.19
CA LEU A 409 5.68 -25.65 -2.34
C LEU A 409 6.58 -26.11 -3.48
N GLU A 410 6.08 -27.07 -4.26
CA GLU A 410 6.69 -27.48 -5.51
C GLU A 410 6.57 -26.38 -6.58
N TRP A 411 7.56 -26.29 -7.47
CA TRP A 411 7.64 -25.22 -8.48
C TRP A 411 6.36 -25.07 -9.31
N ASN A 412 5.78 -26.19 -9.79
CA ASN A 412 4.56 -26.16 -10.61
C ASN A 412 3.34 -25.61 -9.83
N GLN A 413 3.25 -25.93 -8.54
CA GLN A 413 2.16 -25.44 -7.69
C GLN A 413 2.31 -23.95 -7.41
N ALA A 414 3.53 -23.51 -7.05
CA ALA A 414 3.83 -22.11 -6.84
C ALA A 414 3.58 -21.26 -8.10
N PHE A 415 3.94 -21.79 -9.28
CA PHE A 415 3.73 -21.12 -10.57
C PHE A 415 2.24 -20.99 -10.91
N ASP A 416 1.44 -22.04 -10.72
CA ASP A 416 -0.01 -22.00 -10.92
C ASP A 416 -0.69 -21.00 -9.98
N ILE A 417 -0.32 -20.98 -8.70
CA ILE A 417 -0.82 -19.99 -7.73
C ILE A 417 -0.45 -18.57 -8.14
N THR A 418 0.82 -18.34 -8.50
CA THR A 418 1.33 -17.02 -8.88
C THR A 418 0.60 -16.48 -10.11
N THR A 419 0.50 -17.30 -11.16
CA THR A 419 -0.17 -16.90 -12.42
C THR A 419 -1.67 -16.61 -12.25
N LYS A 420 -2.36 -17.29 -11.32
CA LYS A 420 -3.78 -17.03 -11.01
C LYS A 420 -4.00 -15.84 -10.07
N THR A 421 -2.95 -15.37 -9.40
CA THR A 421 -3.07 -14.31 -8.39
C THR A 421 -2.69 -12.94 -8.94
N VAL A 422 -1.74 -12.88 -9.87
CA VAL A 422 -1.12 -11.63 -10.34
C VAL A 422 -1.67 -11.23 -11.71
N ALA A 423 -2.07 -9.97 -11.85
CA ALA A 423 -2.44 -9.34 -13.11
C ALA A 423 -1.64 -8.05 -13.33
N TYR A 424 -1.45 -7.68 -14.61
CA TYR A 424 -0.55 -6.59 -15.04
C TYR A 424 -1.29 -5.59 -15.91
N THR A 425 -1.07 -4.29 -15.65
CA THR A 425 -1.52 -3.19 -16.51
C THR A 425 -0.31 -2.48 -17.10
N ASN A 426 -0.24 -2.42 -18.43
CA ASN A 426 0.74 -1.61 -19.15
C ASN A 426 0.21 -0.18 -19.35
N HIS A 427 1.08 0.82 -19.21
CA HIS A 427 0.74 2.23 -19.47
C HIS A 427 1.57 2.89 -20.57
N THR A 428 2.46 2.14 -21.23
CA THR A 428 3.35 2.69 -22.27
C THR A 428 3.51 1.75 -23.47
N LEU A 429 3.45 2.34 -24.65
CA LEU A 429 3.74 1.68 -25.93
C LEU A 429 5.17 1.95 -26.41
N LEU A 430 5.88 2.89 -25.76
CA LEU A 430 7.23 3.30 -26.14
C LEU A 430 8.24 2.27 -25.65
N PRO A 431 8.99 1.59 -26.54
CA PRO A 431 9.94 0.55 -26.14
C PRO A 431 11.04 1.03 -25.18
N GLU A 432 11.42 2.31 -25.28
CA GLU A 432 12.42 2.96 -24.43
C GLU A 432 11.96 3.17 -22.98
N ALA A 433 10.65 3.12 -22.73
CA ALA A 433 10.06 3.25 -21.40
C ALA A 433 9.85 1.88 -20.72
N LEU A 434 10.16 0.77 -21.38
CA LEU A 434 10.07 -0.57 -20.80
C LEU A 434 11.35 -0.88 -20.02
N GLU A 435 11.18 -1.29 -18.77
CA GLU A 435 12.30 -1.51 -17.86
C GLU A 435 13.14 -2.71 -18.28
N ARG A 436 14.45 -2.46 -18.39
CA ARG A 436 15.46 -3.50 -18.64
C ARG A 436 16.61 -3.33 -17.68
N TRP A 437 16.95 -4.42 -17.03
CA TRP A 437 17.94 -4.42 -15.97
C TRP A 437 19.12 -5.32 -16.33
N PRO A 438 20.37 -4.87 -16.17
CA PRO A 438 21.53 -5.72 -16.40
C PRO A 438 21.47 -6.99 -15.53
N ILE A 439 21.79 -8.15 -16.11
CA ILE A 439 21.85 -9.43 -15.38
C ILE A 439 22.77 -9.34 -14.16
N GLU A 440 23.94 -8.71 -14.30
CA GLU A 440 24.90 -8.54 -13.21
C GLU A 440 24.28 -7.83 -11.99
N MET A 441 23.32 -6.92 -12.21
CA MET A 441 22.62 -6.24 -11.12
C MET A 441 21.74 -7.21 -10.33
N PHE A 442 21.05 -8.11 -11.04
CA PHE A 442 20.27 -9.17 -10.43
C PHE A 442 21.14 -10.20 -9.73
N GLU A 443 22.22 -10.67 -10.36
CA GLU A 443 23.16 -11.62 -9.78
C GLU A 443 23.78 -11.10 -8.47
N ASN A 444 24.07 -9.80 -8.41
CA ASN A 444 24.65 -9.19 -7.21
C ASN A 444 23.60 -8.83 -6.16
N LEU A 445 22.48 -8.19 -6.54
CA LEU A 445 21.51 -7.63 -5.60
C LEU A 445 20.45 -8.65 -5.16
N LEU A 446 19.99 -9.49 -6.08
CA LEU A 446 18.85 -10.39 -5.93
C LEU A 446 19.13 -11.77 -6.56
N PRO A 447 20.22 -12.47 -6.15
CA PRO A 447 20.69 -13.68 -6.83
C PRO A 447 19.62 -14.77 -6.90
N ARG A 448 18.84 -14.96 -5.83
CA ARG A 448 17.78 -15.98 -5.81
C ARG A 448 16.64 -15.66 -6.77
N HIS A 449 16.32 -14.38 -6.97
CA HIS A 449 15.31 -13.94 -7.93
C HIS A 449 15.80 -14.17 -9.35
N PHE A 450 17.07 -13.90 -9.64
CA PHE A 450 17.65 -14.20 -10.94
C PHE A 450 17.52 -15.68 -11.30
N ASP A 451 17.86 -16.55 -10.36
CA ASP A 451 17.73 -17.99 -10.52
C ASP A 451 16.26 -18.40 -10.85
N ILE A 452 15.27 -17.84 -10.14
CA ILE A 452 13.84 -18.05 -10.44
C ILE A 452 13.45 -17.47 -11.81
N ILE A 453 13.98 -16.30 -12.20
CA ILE A 453 13.76 -15.70 -13.52
C ILE A 453 14.25 -16.63 -14.62
N THR A 454 15.43 -17.24 -14.45
CA THR A 454 15.98 -18.18 -15.43
C THR A 454 15.14 -19.46 -15.55
N ASP A 455 14.58 -19.95 -14.45
CA ASP A 455 13.65 -21.09 -14.44
C ASP A 455 12.34 -20.75 -15.16
N ILE A 456 11.76 -19.59 -14.88
CA ILE A 456 10.53 -19.09 -15.53
C ILE A 456 10.78 -18.89 -17.04
N ASN A 457 11.88 -18.25 -17.42
CA ASN A 457 12.22 -18.04 -18.83
C ASN A 457 12.36 -19.38 -19.55
N SER A 458 13.09 -20.33 -18.97
CA SER A 458 13.26 -21.67 -19.54
C SER A 458 11.92 -22.39 -19.72
N HIS A 459 11.04 -22.31 -18.72
CA HIS A 459 9.69 -22.87 -18.81
C HIS A 459 8.88 -22.19 -19.93
N HIS A 460 8.88 -20.86 -19.99
CA HIS A 460 8.17 -20.08 -21.00
C HIS A 460 8.63 -20.42 -22.41
N LEU A 461 9.93 -20.43 -22.67
CA LEU A 461 10.49 -20.73 -23.99
C LEU A 461 10.16 -22.16 -24.45
N ASN A 462 10.07 -23.12 -23.52
CA ASN A 462 9.59 -24.47 -23.83
C ASN A 462 8.12 -24.48 -24.26
N LEU A 463 7.26 -23.64 -23.67
CA LEU A 463 5.87 -23.47 -24.12
C LEU A 463 5.79 -22.81 -25.50
N VAL A 464 6.64 -21.80 -25.75
CA VAL A 464 6.72 -21.12 -27.06
C VAL A 464 7.13 -22.11 -28.15
N ARG A 465 8.16 -22.93 -27.92
CA ARG A 465 8.61 -23.97 -28.88
C ARG A 465 7.55 -25.03 -29.14
N LYS A 466 6.78 -25.42 -28.12
CA LYS A 466 5.65 -26.37 -28.28
C LYS A 466 4.52 -25.78 -29.12
N LYS A 467 4.23 -24.48 -28.97
CA LYS A 467 3.13 -23.81 -29.67
C LYS A 467 3.52 -23.37 -31.09
N TRP A 468 4.77 -22.99 -31.31
CA TRP A 468 5.32 -22.61 -32.62
C TRP A 468 6.62 -23.38 -32.91
N PRO A 469 6.51 -24.65 -33.34
CA PRO A 469 7.68 -25.45 -33.70
C PRO A 469 8.48 -24.80 -34.84
N ASN A 470 9.81 -24.88 -34.75
CA ASN A 470 10.78 -24.36 -35.75
C ASN A 470 10.88 -22.83 -35.91
N ASP A 471 10.23 -22.02 -35.07
CA ASP A 471 10.35 -20.54 -35.07
C ASP A 471 11.30 -20.05 -33.95
N GLU A 472 12.60 -20.37 -34.04
CA GLU A 472 13.58 -19.97 -33.01
C GLU A 472 13.79 -18.45 -32.94
N GLU A 473 13.51 -17.71 -34.01
CA GLU A 473 13.54 -16.25 -33.98
C GLU A 473 12.43 -15.69 -33.08
N ARG A 474 11.24 -16.31 -33.06
CA ARG A 474 10.20 -15.97 -32.09
C ARG A 474 10.61 -16.30 -30.66
N VAL A 475 11.24 -17.46 -30.44
CA VAL A 475 11.77 -17.85 -29.12
C VAL A 475 12.72 -16.78 -28.59
N LYS A 476 13.66 -16.29 -29.42
CA LYS A 476 14.56 -15.20 -29.04
C LYS A 476 13.81 -13.90 -28.69
N ARG A 477 12.82 -13.51 -29.50
CA ARG A 477 12.04 -12.28 -29.24
C ARG A 477 11.17 -12.35 -27.98
N MET A 478 10.71 -13.55 -27.61
CA MET A 478 9.84 -13.80 -26.44
C MET A 478 10.62 -14.17 -25.18
N SER A 479 11.96 -14.24 -25.23
CA SER A 479 12.77 -14.46 -24.04
C SER A 479 12.73 -13.26 -23.11
N ILE A 480 12.58 -13.54 -21.82
CA ILE A 480 12.66 -12.57 -20.72
C ILE A 480 14.10 -12.05 -20.60
N ILE A 481 15.07 -12.93 -20.84
CA ILE A 481 16.49 -12.58 -20.86
C ILE A 481 16.89 -12.33 -22.30
N ASP A 482 17.40 -11.14 -22.60
CA ASP A 482 17.76 -10.78 -23.96
C ASP A 482 19.24 -10.94 -24.30
N ASN A 483 19.53 -10.75 -25.58
CA ASN A 483 20.88 -10.94 -26.13
C ASN A 483 21.89 -9.91 -25.58
N GLU A 484 21.41 -8.79 -25.02
CA GLU A 484 22.24 -7.74 -24.41
C GLU A 484 22.54 -8.02 -22.93
N GLN A 485 22.27 -9.24 -22.46
CA GLN A 485 22.45 -9.66 -21.06
C GLN A 485 21.62 -8.79 -20.11
N GLN A 486 20.38 -8.48 -20.51
CA GLN A 486 19.41 -7.78 -19.69
C GLN A 486 18.18 -8.64 -19.40
N VAL A 487 17.62 -8.46 -18.21
CA VAL A 487 16.32 -8.97 -17.83
C VAL A 487 15.27 -7.92 -18.21
N ARG A 488 14.32 -8.32 -19.05
CA ARG A 488 13.14 -7.53 -19.41
C ARG A 488 12.04 -7.85 -18.42
N ILE A 489 11.55 -6.84 -17.69
CA ILE A 489 10.49 -7.04 -16.69
C ILE A 489 9.22 -6.33 -17.13
#